data_AF-A0A497L5C2-F1
#
_entry.id   AF-A0A497L5C2-F1
#
_cell.length_a   1.000
_cell.length_b   1.000
_cell.length_c   1.000
_cell.angle_alpha   90.00
_cell.angle_beta   90.00
_cell.angle_gamma   90.00
#
_symmetry.space_group_name_H-M   'P 1'
#
loop_
_entity.id
_entity.type
_entity.pdbx_description
1 polymer ?
#
loop_
_entity_poly.entity_id
_entity_poly.type
_entity_poly.pdbx_seq_one_letter_code
_entity_poly.pdbx_strand_id
1 'polypeptide(L)'
;MAEGLPQGYGERWDLLSTLIEGVLVEQHAFTPEEFKELVRYGRMMAADTLTEGIVLYANEGYLAEICSLFERAREELGLVRVGNAWVRRRLLAGRGQP
;
A
#
# COMPACT_ATOMS: atom_id res chain seq x y z
N MET A 1 6.34 15.80 4.98
CA MET A 1 5.64 14.81 5.83
C MET A 1 4.44 15.52 6.41
N ALA A 2 3.27 14.87 6.48
CA ALA A 2 2.10 15.49 7.10
C ALA A 2 2.15 15.28 8.61
N GLU A 3 2.51 16.31 9.35
CA GLU A 3 2.42 16.36 10.81
C GLU A 3 0.99 16.79 11.21
N GLY A 4 0.43 16.21 12.28
CA GLY A 4 -0.87 16.65 12.84
C GLY A 4 -2.14 15.98 12.29
N LEU A 5 -2.05 14.80 11.68
CA LEU A 5 -3.25 14.05 11.28
C LEU A 5 -4.00 13.49 12.52
N PRO A 6 -5.35 13.41 12.47
CA PRO A 6 -6.13 12.70 13.48
C PRO A 6 -5.59 11.28 13.74
N GLN A 7 -5.60 10.81 14.98
CA GLN A 7 -5.04 9.49 15.33
C GLN A 7 -5.85 8.33 14.75
N GLY A 8 -7.17 8.49 14.61
CA GLY A 8 -8.05 7.45 14.08
C GLY A 8 -8.06 7.38 12.56
N TYR A 9 -7.83 6.19 11.99
CA TYR A 9 -7.97 5.95 10.54
C TYR A 9 -9.36 6.34 10.00
N GLY A 10 -10.42 6.04 10.77
CA GLY A 10 -11.80 6.41 10.41
C GLY A 10 -12.07 7.92 10.45
N GLU A 11 -11.44 8.66 11.37
CA GLU A 11 -11.60 10.12 11.46
C GLU A 11 -10.92 10.85 10.30
N ARG A 12 -9.88 10.24 9.70
CA ARG A 12 -9.25 10.77 8.48
C ARG A 12 -10.14 10.56 7.25
N TRP A 13 -10.97 9.52 7.25
CA TRP A 13 -11.77 9.13 6.09
C TRP A 13 -12.78 10.19 5.64
N ASP A 14 -13.51 10.77 6.60
CA ASP A 14 -14.54 11.78 6.33
C ASP A 14 -13.95 13.11 5.82
N LEU A 15 -12.66 13.35 6.06
CA LEU A 15 -11.94 14.55 5.60
C LEU A 15 -11.35 14.40 4.19
N LEU A 16 -11.24 13.18 3.67
CA LEU A 16 -10.33 12.83 2.58
C LEU A 16 -11.04 12.26 1.34
N SER A 17 -12.37 12.20 1.36
CA SER A 17 -13.15 11.93 0.15
C SER A 17 -13.61 13.24 -0.49
N THR A 18 -13.33 13.41 -1.78
CA THR A 18 -13.69 14.62 -2.54
C THR A 18 -14.02 14.30 -3.99
N LEU A 19 -14.72 15.19 -4.67
CA LEU A 19 -14.98 15.10 -6.11
C LEU A 19 -14.01 16.03 -6.84
N ILE A 20 -13.18 15.45 -7.72
CA ILE A 20 -12.31 16.20 -8.63
C ILE A 20 -12.84 15.97 -10.04
N GLU A 21 -13.30 17.03 -10.72
CA GLU A 21 -13.87 16.95 -12.07
C GLU A 21 -14.99 15.90 -12.23
N GLY A 22 -15.79 15.69 -11.18
CA GLY A 22 -16.87 14.70 -11.17
C GLY A 22 -16.42 13.27 -10.88
N VAL A 23 -15.13 13.02 -10.67
CA VAL A 23 -14.57 11.74 -10.24
C VAL A 23 -14.42 11.74 -8.72
N LEU A 24 -14.95 10.70 -8.06
CA LEU A 24 -14.73 10.51 -6.63
C LEU A 24 -13.29 10.09 -6.39
N VAL A 25 -12.58 10.91 -5.63
CA VAL A 25 -11.22 10.66 -5.18
C VAL A 25 -11.27 10.38 -3.69
N GLU A 26 -10.77 9.21 -3.33
CA GLU A 26 -10.64 8.77 -1.95
C GLU A 26 -9.16 8.83 -1.57
N GLN A 27 -8.79 9.79 -0.72
CA GLN A 27 -7.41 9.94 -0.30
C GLN A 27 -7.17 9.09 0.96
N HIS A 28 -6.04 8.37 0.98
CA HIS A 28 -5.58 7.69 2.19
C HIS A 28 -4.31 8.37 2.70
N ALA A 29 -4.43 9.05 3.83
CA ALA A 29 -3.29 9.69 4.48
C ALA A 29 -2.69 8.78 5.55
N PHE A 30 -1.41 8.45 5.38
CA PHE A 30 -0.61 7.67 6.31
C PHE A 30 0.60 8.48 6.77
N THR A 31 1.01 8.26 8.01
CA THR A 31 2.37 8.63 8.43
C THR A 31 3.40 7.73 7.74
N PRO A 32 4.67 8.16 7.65
CA PRO A 32 5.73 7.34 7.08
C PRO A 32 5.83 5.95 7.72
N GLU A 33 5.68 5.88 9.05
CA GLU A 33 5.74 4.66 9.85
C GLU A 33 4.52 3.76 9.62
N GLU A 34 3.30 4.32 9.61
CA GLU A 34 2.07 3.57 9.31
C GLU A 34 2.19 2.91 7.92
N PHE A 35 2.66 3.63 6.91
CA PHE A 35 2.82 3.08 5.56
C PHE A 35 3.90 1.99 5.52
N LYS A 36 5.02 2.18 6.24
CA LYS A 36 6.06 1.13 6.39
C LYS A 36 5.48 -0.14 7.00
N GLU A 37 4.59 -0.05 7.99
CA GLU A 37 3.93 -1.23 8.56
C GLU A 37 3.04 -1.95 7.53
N LEU A 38 2.25 -1.20 6.75
CA LEU A 38 1.43 -1.80 5.69
C LEU A 38 2.28 -2.58 4.68
N VAL A 39 3.44 -2.03 4.30
CA VAL A 39 4.41 -2.68 3.42
C VAL A 39 4.98 -3.95 4.07
N ARG A 40 5.45 -3.88 5.33
CA ARG A 40 5.99 -5.04 6.06
C ARG A 40 5.02 -6.20 6.15
N TYR A 41 3.72 -5.92 6.31
CA TYR A 41 2.70 -6.96 6.37
C TYR A 41 2.24 -7.47 5.00
N GLY A 42 2.71 -6.85 3.91
CA GLY A 42 2.29 -7.17 2.55
C GLY A 42 0.82 -6.86 2.32
N ARG A 43 0.33 -5.74 2.87
CA ARG A 43 -1.05 -5.30 2.65
C ARG A 43 -1.26 -4.96 1.18
N MET A 44 -2.39 -5.41 0.62
CA MET A 44 -2.68 -5.31 -0.81
C MET A 44 -2.60 -3.87 -1.33
N MET A 45 -3.23 -2.91 -0.63
CA MET A 45 -3.18 -1.50 -1.02
C MET A 45 -1.74 -0.96 -1.14
N ALA A 46 -0.85 -1.30 -0.20
CA ALA A 46 0.53 -0.85 -0.26
C ALA A 46 1.30 -1.51 -1.42
N ALA A 47 1.04 -2.80 -1.68
CA ALA A 47 1.64 -3.50 -2.81
C ALA A 47 1.17 -2.92 -4.16
N ASP A 48 -0.13 -2.67 -4.32
CA ASP A 48 -0.69 -2.04 -5.52
C ASP A 48 -0.16 -0.62 -5.69
N THR A 49 -0.13 0.18 -4.62
CA THR A 49 0.42 1.54 -4.65
C THR A 49 1.88 1.58 -5.13
N LEU A 50 2.71 0.62 -4.69
CA LEU A 50 4.14 0.60 -5.03
C LEU A 50 4.45 -0.06 -6.39
N THR A 51 3.49 -0.76 -6.99
CA THR A 51 3.71 -1.47 -8.27
C THR A 51 2.93 -0.87 -9.43
N GLU A 52 1.72 -0.37 -9.18
CA GLU A 52 0.81 0.18 -10.19
C GLU A 52 0.55 1.67 -9.98
N GLY A 53 0.84 2.19 -8.79
CA GLY A 53 0.62 3.59 -8.47
C GLY A 53 1.49 4.53 -9.29
N ILE A 54 0.96 5.73 -9.55
CA ILE A 54 1.70 6.81 -10.20
C ILE A 54 2.20 7.76 -9.11
N VAL A 55 3.51 7.98 -9.06
CA VAL A 55 4.12 8.94 -8.14
C VAL A 55 3.85 10.35 -8.64
N LEU A 56 3.00 11.10 -7.93
CA LEU A 56 2.75 12.52 -8.22
C LEU A 56 3.81 13.43 -7.59
N TYR A 57 4.31 13.06 -6.41
CA TYR A 57 5.37 13.76 -5.67
C TYR A 57 6.06 12.80 -4.70
N ALA A 58 7.37 12.96 -4.49
CA ALA A 58 8.11 12.17 -3.50
C ALA A 58 9.32 12.90 -2.92
N ASN A 59 9.61 12.62 -1.65
CA ASN A 59 10.97 12.71 -1.14
C ASN A 59 11.73 11.46 -1.64
N GLU A 60 12.78 11.66 -2.43
CA GLU A 60 13.49 10.55 -3.10
C GLU A 60 14.08 9.53 -2.13
N GLY A 61 14.60 9.98 -0.99
CA GLY A 61 15.16 9.11 0.04
C GLY A 61 14.11 8.19 0.66
N TYR A 62 12.94 8.73 1.00
CA TYR A 62 11.82 7.93 1.51
C TYR A 62 11.28 6.96 0.46
N LEU A 63 11.17 7.40 -0.80
CA LEU A 63 10.71 6.53 -1.89
C LEU A 63 11.67 5.36 -2.12
N ALA A 64 12.98 5.61 -2.15
CA ALA A 64 13.98 4.55 -2.28
C ALA A 64 13.93 3.58 -1.09
N GLU A 65 13.77 4.10 0.13
CA GLU A 65 13.63 3.30 1.35
C GLU A 65 12.41 2.37 1.27
N ILE A 66 11.24 2.91 0.92
CA ILE A 66 9.99 2.15 0.94
C ILE A 66 9.93 1.11 -0.18
N CYS A 67 10.46 1.42 -1.37
CA CYS A 67 10.60 0.46 -2.46
C CYS A 67 11.53 -0.69 -2.05
N SER A 68 12.68 -0.37 -1.42
CA SER A 68 13.60 -1.40 -0.90
C SER A 68 12.96 -2.24 0.20
N LEU A 69 12.14 -1.64 1.06
CA LEU A 69 11.39 -2.36 2.09
C LEU A 69 10.35 -3.31 1.47
N PHE A 70 9.66 -2.86 0.42
CA PHE A 70 8.68 -3.68 -0.29
C PHE A 70 9.32 -4.89 -0.96
N GLU A 71 10.45 -4.71 -1.63
CA GLU A 71 11.16 -5.83 -2.28
C GLU A 71 11.54 -6.92 -1.26
N ARG A 72 12.09 -6.53 -0.09
CA ARG A 72 12.36 -7.47 1.01
C ARG A 72 11.08 -8.16 1.51
N ALA A 73 10.04 -7.38 1.80
CA ALA A 73 8.77 -7.92 2.29
C ALA A 73 8.12 -8.87 1.26
N ARG A 74 8.22 -8.57 -0.04
CA ARG A 74 7.72 -9.39 -1.14
C ARG A 74 8.41 -10.75 -1.16
N GLU A 75 9.73 -10.78 -1.02
CA GLU A 75 10.52 -12.01 -0.94
C GLU A 75 10.20 -12.81 0.33
N GLU A 76 10.26 -12.17 1.50
CA GLU A 76 10.04 -12.81 2.80
C GLU A 76 8.64 -13.42 2.94
N LEU A 77 7.62 -12.70 2.47
CA LEU A 77 6.22 -13.16 2.53
C LEU A 77 5.85 -14.06 1.33
N GLY A 78 6.74 -14.18 0.34
CA GLY A 78 6.51 -14.89 -0.91
C GLY A 78 5.32 -14.32 -1.68
N LEU A 79 5.18 -12.99 -1.74
CA LEU A 79 4.11 -12.34 -2.50
C LEU A 79 4.34 -12.54 -4.00
N VAL A 80 3.31 -13.01 -4.68
CA VAL A 80 3.28 -13.19 -6.13
C VAL A 80 2.00 -12.58 -6.67
N ARG A 81 2.04 -12.07 -7.90
CA ARG A 81 0.87 -11.53 -8.57
C ARG A 81 0.16 -12.62 -9.35
N VAL A 82 -1.15 -12.76 -9.13
CA VAL A 82 -2.02 -13.68 -9.86
C VAL A 82 -3.21 -12.88 -10.35
N GLY A 83 -3.26 -12.62 -11.67
CA GLY A 83 -4.20 -11.66 -12.24
C GLY A 83 -4.00 -10.26 -11.64
N ASN A 84 -5.07 -9.72 -11.04
CA ASN A 84 -5.07 -8.38 -10.43
C ASN A 84 -4.89 -8.41 -8.91
N ALA A 85 -4.40 -9.51 -8.34
CA ALA A 85 -4.25 -9.65 -6.88
C ALA A 85 -2.84 -10.08 -6.49
N TRP A 86 -2.36 -9.52 -5.38
CA TRP A 86 -1.17 -10.01 -4.67
C TRP A 86 -1.56 -11.09 -3.69
N VAL A 87 -0.93 -12.26 -3.82
CA VAL A 87 -1.18 -13.42 -2.98
C VAL A 87 0.12 -13.98 -2.44
N ARG A 88 0.09 -14.53 -1.23
CA ARG A 88 1.23 -15.27 -0.70
C ARG A 88 1.29 -16.63 -1.39
N ARG A 89 2.45 -16.98 -1.95
CA ARG A 89 2.69 -18.24 -2.69
C ARG A 89 2.22 -19.49 -1.92
N ARG A 90 2.39 -19.50 -0.59
CA ARG A 90 1.91 -20.58 0.28
C ARG A 90 0.40 -20.84 0.21
N LEU A 91 -0.40 -19.82 -0.10
CA LEU A 91 -1.86 -19.94 -0.26
C LEU A 91 -2.25 -20.55 -1.61
N LEU A 92 -1.35 -20.51 -2.60
CA LEU A 92 -1.55 -21.18 -3.89
C LEU A 92 -1.24 -22.67 -3.78
N ALA A 93 -0.22 -23.04 -3.01
CA ALA A 93 0.16 -24.44 -2.79
C ALA A 93 -0.94 -25.27 -2.10
N GLY A 94 -1.79 -24.64 -1.28
CA GLY A 94 -2.92 -25.31 -0.62
C GLY A 94 -4.21 -25.41 -1.45
N ARG A 95 -4.24 -24.86 -2.68
CA ARG A 95 -5.42 -24.86 -3.57
C ARG A 95 -5.29 -25.83 -4.76
N GLY A 96 -4.29 -26.72 -4.71
CA GLY A 96 -4.05 -27.76 -5.70
C GLY A 96 -4.18 -29.16 -5.14
N GLN A 97 -5.41 -29.67 -5.04
CA GLN A 97 -5.73 -31.06 -5.36
C GLN A 97 -7.21 -31.12 -5.82
N PRO A 98 -7.51 -31.45 -7.09
CA PRO A 98 -8.67 -32.27 -7.37
C PRO A 98 -8.49 -33.67 -6.75
#